data_AF-A0A9D5ZLK7-F1
#
_entry.id   AF-A0A9D5ZLK7-F1
#
_cell.length_a   1.000
_cell.length_b   1.000
_cell.length_c   1.000
_cell.angle_alpha   90.00
_cell.angle_beta   90.00
_cell.angle_gamma   90.00
#
_symmetry.space_group_name_H-M   'P 1'
#
loop_
_entity.id
_entity.type
_entity.pdbx_description
1 polymer ?
#
loop_
_entity_poly.entity_id
_entity_poly.type
_entity_poly.pdbx_seq_one_letter_code
_entity_poly.pdbx_strand_id
1 'polypeptide(L)'
;LVAQASGAAIITAGEEGAKSDAAVSGEGSEETGAAQTAAVRAINLGGVRGKISVSQQGEILVNGNALGELSLVEFSDIHALKKEGDSLFINSDEKDIFKSEVKSQIHQGFVEGSNVDAILEMSNLIKANRQFESMQRALKTYDNIANRGVNDIAKF
;
A
#
# COMPACT_ATOMS: atom_id res chain seq x y z
N LEU A 1 -7.49 -12.13 21.95
CA LEU A 1 -6.94 -13.10 20.95
C LEU A 1 -6.98 -12.37 19.61
N VAL A 2 -5.89 -11.71 19.24
CA VAL A 2 -5.82 -10.84 18.05
C VAL A 2 -5.48 -11.72 16.85
N ALA A 3 -6.42 -11.88 15.92
CA ALA A 3 -6.20 -12.58 14.67
C ALA A 3 -5.40 -11.65 13.74
N GLN A 4 -4.10 -11.90 13.68
CA GLN A 4 -3.16 -11.21 12.80
C GLN A 4 -3.11 -11.99 11.48
N ALA A 5 -3.93 -11.58 10.50
CA ALA A 5 -3.78 -11.97 9.11
C ALA A 5 -3.52 -10.68 8.31
N SER A 6 -2.29 -10.19 8.40
CA SER A 6 -1.78 -9.12 7.54
C SER A 6 -1.42 -9.75 6.19
N GLY A 7 -2.43 -10.08 5.38
CA GLY A 7 -2.26 -10.37 3.97
C GLY A 7 -2.51 -9.08 3.21
N ALA A 8 -1.48 -8.52 2.57
CA ALA A 8 -1.66 -7.42 1.63
C ALA A 8 -2.42 -7.96 0.41
N ALA A 9 -3.74 -7.92 0.47
CA ALA A 9 -4.57 -8.31 -0.64
C ALA A 9 -4.70 -7.09 -1.58
N ILE A 10 -4.05 -7.14 -2.73
CA ILE A 10 -4.27 -6.12 -3.75
C ILE A 10 -5.58 -6.48 -4.44
N ILE A 11 -6.58 -5.61 -4.31
CA ILE A 11 -7.83 -5.74 -5.03
C ILE A 11 -7.56 -5.35 -6.49
N THR A 12 -7.17 -6.30 -7.33
CA THR A 12 -7.16 -6.11 -8.78
C THR A 12 -8.49 -6.58 -9.32
N ALA A 13 -9.33 -5.70 -9.88
CA ALA A 13 -10.57 -6.11 -10.56
C ALA A 13 -10.29 -7.23 -11.59
N GLY A 14 -11.10 -8.28 -11.54
CA GLY A 14 -10.81 -9.59 -12.12
C GLY A 14 -11.18 -9.62 -13.58
N GLU A 15 -10.30 -10.20 -14.38
CA GLU A 15 -10.53 -10.50 -15.79
C GLU A 15 -11.03 -11.97 -15.86
N GLU A 16 -12.32 -12.19 -16.11
CA GLU A 16 -12.75 -13.43 -16.77
C GLU A 16 -13.93 -13.15 -17.71
N GLY A 17 -13.80 -13.65 -18.93
CA GLY A 17 -14.43 -13.09 -20.12
C GLY A 17 -15.90 -13.46 -20.32
N ALA A 18 -16.62 -12.54 -20.95
CA ALA A 18 -17.81 -12.83 -21.74
C ALA A 18 -17.67 -12.18 -23.12
N LYS A 19 -17.46 -13.02 -24.14
CA LYS A 19 -17.59 -12.64 -25.55
C LYS A 19 -18.99 -12.06 -25.80
N SER A 20 -19.06 -10.85 -26.36
CA SER A 20 -20.06 -10.51 -27.38
C SER A 20 -19.70 -9.18 -28.06
N ASP A 21 -19.70 -9.24 -29.39
CA ASP A 21 -19.72 -8.16 -30.38
C ASP A 21 -19.97 -6.73 -29.89
N ALA A 22 -19.08 -5.82 -30.30
CA ALA A 22 -19.44 -4.79 -31.29
C ALA A 22 -18.19 -4.01 -31.73
N ALA A 23 -17.94 -4.03 -33.03
CA ALA A 23 -17.00 -3.15 -33.71
C ALA A 23 -17.43 -1.68 -33.60
N VAL A 24 -16.47 -0.74 -33.62
CA VAL A 24 -16.40 0.44 -34.50
C VAL A 24 -15.03 1.14 -34.33
N SER A 25 -14.52 1.62 -35.47
CA SER A 25 -13.16 2.03 -35.83
C SER A 25 -12.72 3.45 -35.42
N GLY A 26 -11.39 3.62 -35.26
CA GLY A 26 -10.52 4.77 -35.64
C GLY A 26 -10.80 6.14 -34.99
N GLU A 27 -9.85 7.02 -34.63
CA GLU A 27 -8.39 7.23 -34.79
C GLU A 27 -7.99 8.06 -33.53
N GLY A 28 -6.90 7.77 -32.80
CA GLY A 28 -5.56 8.30 -33.08
C GLY A 28 -5.23 9.60 -32.33
N SER A 29 -4.85 9.53 -31.04
CA SER A 29 -3.84 10.43 -30.45
C SER A 29 -3.26 9.79 -29.18
N GLU A 30 -1.99 9.42 -29.27
CA GLU A 30 -1.18 8.76 -28.24
C GLU A 30 -0.98 9.68 -27.02
N GLU A 31 -1.63 9.35 -25.91
CA GLU A 31 -1.21 9.79 -24.57
C GLU A 31 -0.98 8.54 -23.70
N THR A 32 0.29 8.24 -23.49
CA THR A 32 0.86 7.60 -22.29
C THR A 32 0.09 6.39 -21.71
N GLY A 33 0.53 5.18 -22.12
CA GLY A 33 -0.07 3.87 -21.87
C GLY A 33 -0.17 3.35 -20.41
N ALA A 34 -0.43 4.20 -19.42
CA ALA A 34 -0.87 3.79 -18.08
C ALA A 34 -2.35 4.15 -17.81
N ALA A 35 -2.93 5.10 -18.55
CA ALA A 35 -4.30 5.58 -18.31
C ALA A 35 -5.38 4.70 -18.96
N GLN A 36 -5.05 3.87 -19.96
CA GLN A 36 -6.04 3.18 -20.77
C GLN A 36 -6.45 1.79 -20.24
N THR A 37 -5.66 1.16 -19.36
CA THR A 37 -6.03 -0.10 -18.70
C THR A 37 -6.95 0.11 -17.49
N ALA A 38 -6.90 1.28 -16.85
CA ALA A 38 -7.77 1.61 -15.72
C ALA A 38 -9.24 1.79 -16.11
N ALA A 39 -9.52 2.23 -17.34
CA ALA A 39 -10.88 2.41 -17.85
C ALA A 39 -11.65 1.08 -17.97
N VAL A 40 -10.95 -0.04 -18.21
CA VAL A 40 -11.54 -1.38 -18.31
C VAL A 40 -11.85 -1.98 -16.93
N ARG A 41 -11.16 -1.52 -15.87
CA ARG A 41 -11.36 -1.96 -14.48
C ARG A 41 -12.44 -1.18 -13.73
N ALA A 42 -13.10 -0.20 -14.38
CA ALA A 42 -14.13 0.60 -13.75
C ALA A 42 -15.48 -0.12 -13.79
N ILE A 43 -16.00 -0.49 -12.61
CA ILE A 43 -17.37 -1.03 -12.49
C ILE A 43 -18.34 0.17 -12.56
N ASN A 44 -18.97 0.33 -13.72
CA ASN A 44 -19.93 1.40 -13.96
C ASN A 44 -21.29 1.06 -13.35
N LEU A 45 -21.69 1.82 -12.33
CA LEU A 45 -22.98 1.68 -11.66
C LEU A 45 -24.16 2.23 -12.47
N GLY A 46 -23.94 2.72 -13.70
CA GLY A 46 -24.99 3.00 -14.70
C GLY A 46 -26.11 3.95 -14.25
N GLY A 47 -25.87 4.81 -13.25
CA GLY A 47 -26.93 5.65 -12.66
C GLY A 47 -27.98 4.89 -11.85
N VAL A 48 -27.75 3.59 -11.56
CA VAL A 48 -28.64 2.76 -10.75
C VAL A 48 -28.66 3.31 -9.33
N ARG A 49 -29.80 3.90 -8.96
CA ARG A 49 -30.09 4.35 -7.61
C ARG A 49 -30.63 3.17 -6.81
N GLY A 50 -29.91 2.76 -5.77
CA GLY A 50 -30.25 1.56 -5.03
C GLY A 50 -29.33 1.31 -3.85
N LYS A 51 -29.68 0.33 -3.02
CA LYS A 51 -28.80 -0.15 -1.96
C LYS A 51 -27.68 -0.97 -2.61
N ILE A 52 -26.45 -0.52 -2.43
CA ILE A 52 -25.24 -1.23 -2.86
C ILE A 52 -24.79 -2.13 -1.71
N SER A 53 -24.61 -3.42 -1.98
CA SER A 53 -24.03 -4.39 -1.05
C SER A 53 -22.89 -5.13 -1.70
N VAL A 54 -21.80 -5.35 -0.98
CA VAL A 54 -20.65 -6.13 -1.45
C VAL A 54 -20.58 -7.42 -0.64
N SER A 55 -20.51 -8.57 -1.31
CA SER A 55 -20.37 -9.88 -0.65
C SER A 55 -18.95 -10.07 -0.09
N GLN A 56 -18.76 -11.08 0.77
CA GLN A 56 -17.45 -11.39 1.34
C GLN A 56 -16.41 -11.81 0.29
N GLN A 57 -16.89 -12.32 -0.84
CA GLN A 57 -16.10 -12.78 -1.98
C GLN A 57 -15.79 -11.65 -2.97
N GLY A 58 -16.42 -10.47 -2.81
CA GLY A 58 -16.16 -9.30 -3.67
C GLY A 58 -17.24 -9.03 -4.72
N GLU A 59 -18.32 -9.81 -4.77
CA GLU A 59 -19.45 -9.55 -5.66
C GLU A 59 -20.18 -8.27 -5.24
N ILE A 60 -20.32 -7.34 -6.18
CA ILE A 60 -21.04 -6.08 -6.00
C ILE A 60 -22.48 -6.29 -6.47
N LEU A 61 -23.43 -6.17 -5.55
CA LEU A 61 -24.86 -6.25 -5.83
C LEU A 61 -25.51 -4.87 -5.69
N VAL A 62 -26.42 -4.57 -6.62
CA VAL A 62 -27.28 -3.38 -6.55
C VAL A 62 -28.73 -3.83 -6.62
N ASN A 63 -29.49 -3.53 -5.55
CA ASN A 63 -30.89 -3.97 -5.42
C ASN A 63 -31.08 -5.49 -5.62
N GLY A 64 -30.08 -6.29 -5.27
CA GLY A 64 -30.10 -7.76 -5.39
C GLY A 64 -29.57 -8.33 -6.71
N ASN A 65 -29.22 -7.49 -7.70
CA ASN A 65 -28.63 -7.94 -8.95
C ASN A 65 -27.10 -7.77 -8.91
N ALA A 66 -26.36 -8.81 -9.29
CA ALA A 66 -24.90 -8.75 -9.41
C ALA A 66 -24.51 -7.85 -10.60
N LEU A 67 -23.67 -6.85 -10.32
CA LEU A 67 -23.21 -5.87 -11.32
C LEU A 67 -21.76 -6.11 -11.74
N GLY A 68 -20.95 -6.67 -10.85
CA GLY A 68 -19.55 -6.95 -11.09
C GLY A 68 -18.89 -7.55 -9.85
N GLU A 69 -17.61 -7.85 -9.96
CA GLU A 69 -16.84 -8.51 -8.90
C GLU A 69 -15.50 -7.80 -8.69
N LEU A 70 -15.15 -7.60 -7.42
CA LEU A 70 -13.82 -7.18 -7.00
C LEU A 70 -12.93 -8.43 -6.95
N SER A 71 -11.91 -8.53 -7.80
CA SER A 71 -10.95 -9.62 -7.62
C SER A 71 -9.96 -9.26 -6.53
N LEU A 72 -9.74 -10.26 -5.69
CA LEU A 72 -8.85 -10.23 -4.56
C LEU A 72 -7.63 -11.08 -4.93
N VAL A 73 -6.44 -10.51 -4.79
CA VAL A 73 -5.19 -11.23 -5.09
C VAL A 73 -4.32 -11.26 -3.84
N GLU A 74 -3.89 -12.47 -3.48
CA GLU A 74 -2.89 -12.70 -2.44
C GLU A 74 -1.54 -12.97 -3.09
N PHE A 75 -0.46 -12.64 -2.38
CA PHE A 75 0.91 -12.87 -2.80
C PHE A 75 1.58 -13.89 -1.88
N SER A 76 2.51 -14.68 -2.40
CA SER A 76 3.23 -15.67 -1.60
C SER A 76 4.29 -15.00 -0.73
N ASP A 77 5.03 -14.04 -1.28
CA ASP A 77 6.02 -13.23 -0.56
C ASP A 77 5.65 -11.73 -0.55
N ILE A 78 5.02 -11.30 0.54
CA ILE A 78 4.65 -9.90 0.75
C ILE A 78 5.88 -8.98 0.79
N HIS A 79 7.08 -9.49 1.11
CA HIS A 79 8.32 -8.70 1.14
C HIS A 79 8.91 -8.45 -0.26
N ALA A 80 8.46 -9.20 -1.28
CA ALA A 80 8.82 -8.95 -2.67
C ALA A 80 8.06 -7.76 -3.28
N LEU A 81 6.97 -7.31 -2.62
CA LEU A 81 6.19 -6.16 -3.07
C LEU A 81 6.94 -4.85 -2.88
N LYS A 82 6.92 -4.01 -3.91
CA LYS A 82 7.50 -2.67 -3.88
C LYS A 82 6.42 -1.63 -3.64
N LYS A 83 6.57 -0.83 -2.58
CA LYS A 83 5.67 0.29 -2.30
C LYS A 83 5.88 1.42 -3.32
N GLU A 84 4.80 1.87 -3.96
CA GLU A 84 4.82 2.96 -4.94
C GLU A 84 4.36 4.31 -4.35
N GLY A 85 3.58 4.30 -3.26
CA GLY A 85 3.01 5.52 -2.66
C GLY A 85 1.56 5.27 -2.27
N ASP A 86 0.93 6.14 -1.46
CA ASP A 86 -0.52 6.10 -1.19
C ASP A 86 -1.14 4.72 -0.87
N SER A 87 -0.40 3.88 -0.13
CA SER A 87 -0.75 2.48 0.17
C SER A 87 -0.85 1.54 -1.04
N LEU A 88 -0.37 1.96 -2.21
CA LEU A 88 -0.20 1.16 -3.41
C LEU A 88 1.13 0.40 -3.40
N PHE A 89 1.04 -0.85 -3.84
CA PHE A 89 2.14 -1.77 -3.98
C PHE A 89 2.16 -2.34 -5.40
N ILE A 90 3.35 -2.48 -5.97
CA ILE A 90 3.58 -3.14 -7.25
C ILE A 90 4.30 -4.45 -6.97
N ASN A 91 3.77 -5.53 -7.53
CA ASN A 91 4.50 -6.78 -7.65
C ASN A 91 5.46 -6.70 -8.85
N SER A 92 6.75 -6.94 -8.61
CA SER A 92 7.79 -6.96 -9.66
C SER A 92 8.03 -8.36 -10.24
N ASP A 93 7.53 -9.42 -9.60
CA ASP A 93 7.61 -10.80 -10.07
C ASP A 93 6.21 -11.42 -10.19
N GLU A 94 5.72 -11.54 -11.42
CA GLU A 94 4.41 -12.12 -11.73
C GLU A 94 4.22 -13.56 -11.19
N LYS A 95 5.31 -14.27 -10.88
CA LYS A 95 5.25 -15.63 -10.33
C LYS A 95 4.89 -15.67 -8.85
N ASP A 96 4.98 -14.54 -8.16
CA ASP A 96 4.73 -14.42 -6.72
C ASP A 96 3.24 -14.28 -6.37
N ILE A 97 2.36 -14.33 -7.36
CA ILE A 97 0.91 -14.40 -7.13
C ILE A 97 0.58 -15.74 -6.46
N PHE A 98 -0.13 -15.69 -5.34
CA PHE A 98 -0.62 -16.88 -4.64
C PHE A 98 -1.71 -17.55 -5.47
N LYS A 99 -1.46 -18.79 -5.91
CA LYS A 99 -2.30 -19.50 -6.91
C LYS A 99 -3.41 -20.36 -6.31
N SER A 100 -3.54 -20.37 -4.99
CA SER A 100 -4.57 -21.15 -4.28
C SER A 100 -5.77 -20.26 -3.93
N GLU A 101 -6.82 -20.86 -3.38
CA GLU A 101 -7.99 -20.13 -2.88
C GLU A 101 -7.58 -19.02 -1.90
N VAL A 102 -8.03 -17.81 -2.22
CA VAL A 102 -7.82 -16.58 -1.44
C VAL A 102 -8.54 -16.72 -0.11
N LYS A 103 -7.83 -16.54 1.00
CA LYS A 103 -8.40 -16.68 2.36
C LYS A 103 -8.98 -15.37 2.88
N SER A 104 -8.57 -14.26 2.30
CA SER A 104 -9.01 -12.92 2.67
C SER A 104 -10.49 -12.71 2.32
N GLN A 105 -11.21 -11.96 3.16
CA GLN A 105 -12.63 -11.71 3.01
C GLN A 105 -12.93 -10.22 3.10
N ILE A 106 -13.86 -9.76 2.26
CA ILE A 106 -14.26 -8.36 2.21
C ILE A 106 -15.35 -8.09 3.26
N HIS A 107 -15.17 -7.00 4.02
CA HIS A 107 -16.13 -6.55 5.03
C HIS A 107 -16.60 -5.13 4.69
N GLN A 108 -17.83 -5.02 4.15
CA GLN A 108 -18.39 -3.72 3.78
C GLN A 108 -18.63 -2.84 5.02
N GLY A 109 -18.27 -1.56 4.92
CA GLY A 109 -18.48 -0.56 5.98
C GLY A 109 -17.36 -0.47 7.01
N PHE A 110 -16.27 -1.21 6.81
CA PHE A 110 -15.06 -1.14 7.63
C PHE A 110 -13.92 -0.47 6.87
N VAL A 111 -12.99 0.14 7.59
CA VAL A 111 -11.76 0.70 7.07
C VAL A 111 -10.59 0.01 7.75
N GLU A 112 -9.61 -0.44 6.98
CA GLU A 112 -8.40 -1.04 7.51
C GLU A 112 -7.49 0.04 8.12
N GLY A 113 -7.11 -0.14 9.38
CA GLY A 113 -6.22 0.75 10.11
C GLY A 113 -4.77 0.29 10.05
N SER A 114 -3.84 1.19 10.41
CA SER A 114 -2.43 0.82 10.52
C SER A 114 -2.19 -0.12 11.70
N ASN A 115 -1.34 -1.12 11.52
CA ASN A 115 -0.84 -1.99 12.59
C ASN A 115 0.28 -1.34 13.43
N VAL A 116 0.27 -0.01 13.59
CA VAL A 116 1.34 0.73 14.26
C VAL A 116 0.86 1.22 15.62
N ASP A 117 1.64 0.98 16.67
CA ASP A 117 1.40 1.53 18.00
C ASP A 117 2.08 2.91 18.13
N ALA A 118 1.27 3.96 18.13
CA ALA A 118 1.74 5.34 18.22
C ALA A 118 2.55 5.61 19.51
N ILE A 119 2.21 4.97 20.64
CA ILE A 119 2.89 5.20 21.92
C ILE A 119 4.30 4.61 21.88
N LEU A 120 4.42 3.39 21.36
CA LEU A 120 5.71 2.73 21.19
C LEU A 120 6.61 3.54 20.26
N GLU A 121 6.07 4.02 19.14
CA GLU A 121 6.88 4.78 18.19
C GLU A 121 7.28 6.17 18.68
N MET A 122 6.44 6.86 19.45
CA MET A 122 6.85 8.08 20.13
C MET A 122 8.01 7.83 21.11
N SER A 123 7.96 6.72 21.86
CA SER A 123 9.06 6.34 22.77
C SER A 123 10.36 6.07 22.01
N ASN A 124 10.28 5.39 20.86
CA ASN A 124 11.43 5.13 20.00
C ASN A 124 12.03 6.44 19.46
N LEU A 125 11.18 7.39 19.03
CA LEU A 125 11.63 8.71 18.58
C LEU A 125 12.31 9.50 19.72
N ILE A 126 11.76 9.48 20.94
CA ILE A 126 12.38 10.13 22.11
C ILE A 126 13.76 9.53 22.41
N LYS A 127 13.90 8.19 22.34
CA LYS A 127 15.19 7.52 22.53
C LYS A 127 16.21 7.94 21.46
N ALA A 128 15.79 7.98 20.19
CA ALA A 128 16.64 8.43 19.09
C ALA A 128 17.12 9.88 19.30
N ASN A 129 16.24 10.79 19.72
CA ASN A 129 16.60 12.18 20.03
C ASN A 129 17.58 12.29 21.21
N ARG A 130 17.34 11.55 22.30
CA ARG A 130 18.28 11.51 23.44
C ARG A 130 19.65 10.98 23.05
N GLN A 131 19.69 9.96 22.20
CA GLN A 131 20.95 9.43 21.67
C GLN A 131 21.67 10.48 20.82
N PHE A 132 20.95 11.17 19.95
CA PHE A 132 21.51 12.23 19.12
C PHE A 132 22.06 13.40 19.96
N GLU A 133 21.34 13.84 20.99
CA GLU A 133 21.83 14.85 21.93
C GLU A 133 23.11 14.40 22.66
N SER A 134 23.15 13.14 23.10
CA SER A 134 24.32 12.56 23.78
C SER A 134 25.55 12.60 22.86
N MET A 135 25.38 12.20 21.59
CA MET A 135 26.46 12.25 20.60
C MET A 135 26.94 13.68 20.34
N GLN A 136 26.02 14.66 20.25
CA GLN A 136 26.40 16.07 20.13
C GLN A 136 27.20 16.58 21.34
N ARG A 137 26.82 16.19 22.57
CA ARG A 137 27.56 16.57 23.78
C ARG A 137 28.95 15.95 23.80
N ALA A 138 29.07 14.70 23.38
CA ALA A 138 30.36 14.02 23.26
C ALA A 138 31.28 14.72 22.25
N LEU A 139 30.75 15.10 21.07
CA LEU A 139 31.50 15.86 20.06
C LEU A 139 31.96 17.22 20.59
N LYS A 140 31.07 17.99 21.24
CA LYS A 140 31.46 19.26 21.87
C LYS A 140 32.55 19.07 22.92
N THR A 141 32.48 18.00 23.69
CA THR A 141 33.51 17.69 24.70
C THR A 141 34.84 17.39 24.03
N TYR A 142 34.82 16.62 22.94
CA TYR A 142 36.01 16.35 22.13
C TYR A 142 36.62 17.64 21.55
N ASP A 143 35.81 18.52 20.96
CA ASP A 143 36.26 19.81 20.43
C ASP A 143 36.88 20.71 21.51
N ASN A 144 36.29 20.72 22.71
CA ASN A 144 36.84 21.48 23.84
C ASN A 144 38.22 20.94 24.27
N ILE A 145 38.39 19.62 24.28
CA ILE A 145 39.68 18.98 24.58
C ILE A 145 40.70 19.32 23.50
N ALA A 146 40.32 19.22 22.23
CA ALA A 146 41.18 19.56 21.09
C ALA A 146 41.65 21.03 21.15
N ASN A 147 40.73 21.97 21.39
CA ASN A 147 41.06 23.40 21.51
C ASN A 147 42.02 23.70 22.66
N ARG A 148 41.84 23.05 23.81
CA ARG A 148 42.78 23.19 24.94
C ARG A 148 44.17 22.66 24.57
N GLY A 149 44.25 21.47 23.97
CA GLY A 149 45.53 20.89 23.53
C GLY A 149 46.28 21.79 22.55
N VAL A 150 45.58 22.41 21.59
CA VAL A 150 46.18 23.37 20.64
C VAL A 150 46.68 24.63 21.35
N ASN A 151 45.87 25.23 22.22
CA ASN A 151 46.23 26.45 22.93
C ASN A 151 47.41 26.26 23.91
N ASP A 152 47.49 25.10 24.56
CA ASP A 152 48.57 24.81 25.50
C ASP A 152 49.90 24.58 24.78
N ILE A 153 49.91 24.01 23.56
CA ILE A 153 51.12 23.88 22.74
C ILE A 153 51.59 25.24 22.19
N ALA A 154 50.66 26.09 21.76
CA ALA A 154 50.99 27.41 21.20
C ALA A 154 51.57 28.40 22.24
N LYS A 155 51.49 28.08 23.54
CA LYS A 155 51.96 28.91 24.64
C LYS A 155 53.43 28.62 25.04
N PHE A 156 54.03 27.57 24.49
CA PHE A 156 55.45 27.23 24.59
C PHE A 156 56.19 27.61 23.30
#